data_AF-A0A6A6S9J8-F1
#
_entry.id   AF-A0A6A6S9J8-F1
#
_cell.length_a   1.000
_cell.length_b   1.000
_cell.length_c   1.000
_cell.angle_alpha   90.00
_cell.angle_beta   90.00
_cell.angle_gamma   90.00
#
_symmetry.space_group_name_H-M   'P 1'
#
loop_
_entity.id
_entity.type
_entity.pdbx_description
1 polymer ?
#
loop_
_entity_poly.entity_id
_entity_poly.type
_entity_poly.pdbx_seq_one_letter_code
_entity_poly.pdbx_strand_id
1 'polypeptide(L)'
;MPKQDKVPIHRNSSISAASAAGGGTRNSSWSAGDDKILIQARTQGLNWNQISPKHFPSKSANACRKRHERLMERQNAEQWDGVKLDVLAQAYMDARREMWSILANRVGEKWTVVEQKCMEKGLKNLNQAFRSAQKKGANDSGISISDQDEDDRTVELAFPHHQSFPYVPRVSSIQSILQPTSMGYHSHSHYQQQQQPPPPPPQQQQQQQQQHP
;
A
#
# COMPACT_ATOMS: atom_id res chain seq x y z
N MET A 1 1.38 4.58 60.45
CA MET A 1 1.44 6.01 60.05
C MET A 1 2.84 6.30 59.53
N PRO A 2 3.06 7.14 58.50
CA PRO A 2 2.32 7.37 57.27
C PRO A 2 3.20 7.02 56.03
N LYS A 3 2.62 6.55 54.91
CA LYS A 3 3.27 6.65 53.59
C LYS A 3 2.33 7.44 52.68
N GLN A 4 2.91 8.47 52.11
CA GLN A 4 2.27 9.65 51.58
C GLN A 4 1.62 9.37 50.22
N ASP A 5 0.41 9.90 50.04
CA ASP A 5 -0.31 9.94 48.77
C ASP A 5 0.42 10.84 47.76
N LYS A 6 0.69 10.28 46.58
CA LYS A 6 1.30 10.99 45.44
C LYS A 6 0.17 11.51 44.54
N VAL A 7 -0.11 12.81 44.66
CA VAL A 7 -1.13 13.50 43.86
C VAL A 7 -0.66 13.65 42.39
N PRO A 8 -1.46 13.30 41.37
CA PRO A 8 -1.08 13.53 39.97
C PRO A 8 -1.19 15.02 39.60
N ILE A 9 -0.07 15.62 39.20
CA ILE A 9 0.03 16.99 38.69
C ILE A 9 -0.64 17.05 37.31
N HIS A 10 -1.80 17.69 37.21
CA HIS A 10 -2.42 18.07 35.94
C HIS A 10 -1.52 19.07 35.21
N ARG A 11 -0.90 18.65 34.11
CA ARG A 11 -0.22 19.55 33.17
C ARG A 11 -1.27 20.38 32.46
N ASN A 12 -1.37 21.64 32.89
CA ASN A 12 -2.15 22.69 32.25
C ASN A 12 -1.61 22.88 30.81
N SER A 13 -2.39 22.52 29.80
CA SER A 13 -2.05 22.79 28.41
C SER A 13 -2.32 24.27 28.14
N SER A 14 -1.23 25.01 27.95
CA SER A 14 -1.22 26.42 27.57
C SER A 14 -1.96 26.62 26.24
N ILE A 15 -3.19 27.12 26.33
CA ILE A 15 -3.88 27.84 25.27
C ILE A 15 -3.09 29.13 24.99
N SER A 16 -2.21 29.08 23.99
CA SER A 16 -1.58 30.27 23.43
C SER A 16 -2.61 31.04 22.61
N ALA A 17 -3.25 32.01 23.25
CA ALA A 17 -3.83 33.16 22.57
C ALA A 17 -2.68 34.02 22.03
N ALA A 18 -2.43 33.94 20.72
CA ALA A 18 -1.52 34.85 20.03
C ALA A 18 -2.31 35.65 18.97
N SER A 19 -2.64 36.87 19.38
CA SER A 19 -2.69 38.13 18.65
C SER A 19 -3.26 38.16 17.22
N ALA A 20 -4.40 38.84 17.14
CA ALA A 20 -4.93 39.44 15.93
C ALA A 20 -3.97 40.51 15.37
N ALA A 21 -3.53 40.36 14.12
CA ALA A 21 -3.31 41.41 13.12
C ALA A 21 -2.78 40.78 11.83
N GLY A 22 -3.63 40.66 10.81
CA GLY A 22 -3.28 40.12 9.49
C GLY A 22 -4.46 39.43 8.83
N GLY A 23 -5.31 40.23 8.17
CA GLY A 23 -6.55 39.78 7.54
C GLY A 23 -6.35 38.66 6.53
N GLY A 24 -7.13 37.60 6.70
CA GLY A 24 -7.14 36.43 5.83
C GLY A 24 -7.52 35.20 6.63
N THR A 25 -8.77 35.12 7.10
CA THR A 25 -9.32 33.88 7.65
C THR A 25 -9.16 32.81 6.58
N ARG A 26 -8.18 31.93 6.76
CA ARG A 26 -8.06 30.73 5.92
C ARG A 26 -9.25 29.87 6.32
N ASN A 27 -10.41 30.08 5.69
CA ASN A 27 -11.60 29.23 5.77
C ASN A 27 -11.33 27.84 5.17
N SER A 28 -10.13 27.28 5.36
CA SER A 28 -9.62 26.07 4.73
C SER A 28 -10.31 24.80 5.24
N SER A 29 -11.14 24.91 6.26
CA SER A 29 -11.91 23.79 6.79
C SER A 29 -13.23 23.68 6.03
N TRP A 30 -13.46 22.52 5.40
CA TRP A 30 -14.72 22.19 4.74
C TRP A 30 -15.78 21.82 5.76
N SER A 31 -16.95 22.45 5.73
CA SER A 31 -18.09 22.09 6.56
C SER A 31 -19.03 21.08 5.87
N ALA A 32 -19.92 20.45 6.64
CA ALA A 32 -20.97 19.60 6.07
C ALA A 32 -21.97 20.38 5.20
N GLY A 33 -22.15 21.69 5.46
CA GLY A 33 -22.95 22.57 4.62
C GLY A 33 -22.29 22.79 3.25
N ASP A 34 -20.98 23.03 3.25
CA ASP A 34 -20.19 23.16 2.02
C ASP A 34 -20.25 21.88 1.18
N ASP A 35 -20.19 20.71 1.82
CA ASP A 35 -20.30 19.42 1.14
C ASP A 35 -21.64 19.27 0.40
N LYS A 36 -22.76 19.66 1.02
CA LYS A 36 -24.09 19.63 0.40
C LYS A 36 -24.16 20.53 -0.83
N ILE A 37 -23.66 21.76 -0.70
CA ILE A 37 -23.64 22.74 -1.81
C ILE A 37 -22.77 22.22 -2.96
N LEU A 38 -21.61 21.64 -2.64
CA LEU A 38 -20.67 21.09 -3.63
C LEU A 38 -21.28 19.91 -4.40
N ILE A 39 -21.94 18.98 -3.71
CA ILE A 39 -22.64 17.86 -4.34
C ILE A 39 -23.80 18.37 -5.19
N GLN A 40 -24.65 19.27 -4.66
CA GLN A 40 -25.80 19.81 -5.39
C GLN A 40 -25.39 20.58 -6.65
N ALA A 41 -24.34 21.39 -6.58
CA ALA A 41 -23.85 22.12 -7.74
C ALA A 41 -23.34 21.16 -8.84
N ARG A 42 -22.78 20.01 -8.45
CA ARG A 42 -22.36 18.96 -9.39
C ARG A 42 -23.51 18.15 -9.97
N THR A 43 -24.56 17.86 -9.20
CA THR A 43 -25.76 17.22 -9.74
C THR A 43 -26.50 18.13 -10.73
N GLN A 44 -26.39 19.46 -10.56
CA GLN A 44 -26.86 20.46 -11.53
C GLN A 44 -25.98 20.58 -12.79
N GLY A 45 -24.89 19.81 -12.90
CA GLY A 45 -24.01 19.81 -14.08
C GLY A 45 -23.00 20.96 -14.15
N LEU A 46 -22.88 21.79 -13.09
CA LEU A 46 -21.91 22.88 -13.09
C LEU A 46 -20.47 22.33 -13.09
N ASN A 47 -19.57 23.01 -13.81
CA ASN A 47 -18.16 22.64 -13.84
C ASN A 47 -17.38 23.24 -12.66
N TRP A 48 -16.21 22.70 -12.34
CA TRP A 48 -15.42 23.14 -11.17
C TRP A 48 -15.03 24.62 -11.22
N ASN A 49 -14.78 25.16 -12.42
CA ASN A 49 -14.43 26.56 -12.64
C ASN A 49 -15.61 27.51 -12.42
N GLN A 50 -16.86 27.02 -12.50
CA GLN A 50 -18.06 27.76 -12.14
C GLN A 50 -18.38 27.62 -10.65
N ILE A 51 -18.25 26.40 -10.11
CA ILE A 51 -18.61 26.10 -8.71
C ILE A 51 -17.71 26.86 -7.73
N SER A 52 -16.40 26.88 -7.98
CA SER A 52 -15.41 27.52 -7.11
C SER A 52 -15.72 29.02 -6.89
N PRO A 53 -15.73 29.90 -7.90
CA PRO A 53 -15.99 31.32 -7.67
C PRO A 53 -17.42 31.60 -7.20
N LYS A 54 -18.41 30.80 -7.61
CA LYS A 54 -19.83 31.03 -7.28
C LYS A 54 -20.18 30.66 -5.84
N HIS A 55 -19.66 29.55 -5.32
CA HIS A 55 -20.05 29.01 -4.02
C HIS A 55 -18.91 29.00 -3.00
N PHE A 56 -17.66 28.95 -3.45
CA PHE A 56 -16.49 28.82 -2.59
C PHE A 56 -15.37 29.81 -2.99
N PRO A 57 -15.58 31.13 -2.86
CA PRO A 57 -14.64 32.14 -3.36
C PRO A 57 -13.24 32.05 -2.73
N SER A 58 -13.12 31.40 -1.56
CA SER A 58 -11.84 31.14 -0.87
C SER A 58 -11.21 29.76 -1.20
N LYS A 59 -11.77 28.99 -2.13
CA LYS A 59 -11.32 27.65 -2.53
C LYS A 59 -11.14 27.59 -4.03
N SER A 60 -10.06 26.98 -4.49
CA SER A 60 -9.85 26.77 -5.93
C SER A 60 -10.77 25.67 -6.48
N ALA A 61 -10.96 25.68 -7.80
CA ALA A 61 -11.68 24.63 -8.54
C ALA A 61 -11.10 23.22 -8.25
N ASN A 62 -9.77 23.11 -8.17
CA ASN A 62 -9.10 21.85 -7.83
C ASN A 62 -9.41 21.38 -6.40
N ALA A 63 -9.53 22.30 -5.43
CA ALA A 63 -9.94 21.95 -4.07
C ALA A 63 -11.38 21.41 -4.03
N CYS A 64 -12.29 22.01 -4.81
CA CYS A 64 -13.67 21.55 -4.97
C CYS A 64 -13.73 20.14 -5.57
N ARG A 65 -12.96 19.90 -6.65
CA ARG A 65 -12.84 18.57 -7.27
C ARG A 65 -12.35 17.52 -6.27
N LYS A 66 -11.22 17.78 -5.60
CA LYS A 66 -10.65 16.84 -4.62
C LYS A 66 -11.59 16.56 -3.46
N ARG A 67 -12.31 17.58 -2.98
CA ARG A 67 -13.30 17.39 -1.91
C ARG A 67 -14.44 16.50 -2.40
N HIS A 68 -14.98 16.77 -3.59
CA HIS A 68 -16.06 15.97 -4.16
C HIS A 68 -15.65 14.51 -4.40
N GLU A 69 -14.44 14.26 -4.94
CA GLU A 69 -13.91 12.88 -5.09
C GLU A 69 -13.93 12.13 -3.76
N ARG A 70 -13.43 12.75 -2.68
CA ARG A 70 -13.47 12.15 -1.33
C ARG A 70 -14.89 11.93 -0.80
N LEU A 71 -15.81 12.85 -1.09
CA LEU A 71 -17.22 12.70 -0.69
C LEU A 71 -17.87 11.53 -1.40
N MET A 72 -17.60 11.35 -2.70
CA MET A 72 -18.13 10.21 -3.47
C MET A 72 -17.49 8.90 -3.02
N GLU A 73 -16.18 8.86 -2.74
CA GLU A 73 -15.52 7.68 -2.17
C GLU A 73 -16.15 7.28 -0.82
N ARG A 74 -16.39 8.26 0.06
CA ARG A 74 -17.04 8.01 1.36
C ARG A 74 -18.50 7.57 1.20
N GLN A 75 -19.26 8.22 0.32
CA GLN A 75 -20.64 7.82 0.04
C GLN A 75 -20.72 6.44 -0.58
N ASN A 76 -19.79 6.07 -1.48
CA ASN A 76 -19.72 4.74 -2.05
C ASN A 76 -19.36 3.70 -0.97
N ALA A 77 -18.45 4.01 -0.07
CA ALA A 77 -18.13 3.15 1.07
C ALA A 77 -19.35 2.97 2.02
N GLU A 78 -20.06 4.07 2.31
CA GLU A 78 -21.27 4.08 3.13
C GLU A 78 -22.47 3.43 2.42
N GLN A 79 -22.52 3.43 1.08
CA GLN A 79 -23.54 2.74 0.31
C GLN A 79 -23.43 1.21 0.45
N TRP A 80 -22.21 0.70 0.65
CA TRP A 80 -22.00 -0.70 1.04
C TRP A 80 -22.32 -0.95 2.53
N ASP A 81 -22.08 0.04 3.39
CA ASP A 81 -22.51 0.02 4.81
C ASP A 81 -24.06 0.10 4.96
N GLY A 82 -24.76 0.58 3.92
CA GLY A 82 -26.22 0.63 3.86
C GLY A 82 -26.89 -0.74 3.68
N VAL A 83 -26.15 -1.76 3.19
CA VAL A 83 -26.62 -3.15 3.28
C VAL A 83 -26.44 -3.58 4.72
N LYS A 84 -27.55 -3.57 5.48
CA LYS A 84 -27.57 -4.12 6.83
C LYS A 84 -26.93 -5.51 6.78
N LEU A 85 -25.97 -5.74 7.65
CA LEU A 85 -25.24 -7.01 7.73
C LEU A 85 -26.19 -8.22 7.74
N ASP A 86 -27.37 -8.07 8.34
CA ASP A 86 -28.44 -9.09 8.37
C ASP A 86 -28.96 -9.46 6.96
N VAL A 87 -29.18 -8.47 6.09
CA VAL A 87 -29.64 -8.70 4.71
C VAL A 87 -28.56 -9.41 3.90
N LEU A 88 -27.30 -8.99 4.06
CA LEU A 88 -26.16 -9.66 3.43
C LEU A 88 -26.01 -11.09 3.95
N ALA A 89 -26.14 -11.30 5.25
CA ALA A 89 -26.03 -12.61 5.88
C ALA A 89 -27.14 -13.55 5.39
N GLN A 90 -28.39 -13.07 5.31
CA GLN A 90 -29.51 -13.86 4.78
C GLN A 90 -29.26 -14.26 3.32
N ALA A 91 -28.96 -13.29 2.45
CA ALA A 91 -28.68 -13.55 1.04
C ALA A 91 -27.48 -14.49 0.85
N TYR A 92 -26.44 -14.33 1.68
CA TYR A 92 -25.30 -15.24 1.70
C TYR A 92 -25.74 -16.65 2.04
N MET A 93 -26.48 -16.85 3.12
CA MET A 93 -26.90 -18.17 3.57
C MET A 93 -27.82 -18.87 2.57
N ASP A 94 -28.71 -18.12 1.91
CA ASP A 94 -29.61 -18.63 0.87
C ASP A 94 -28.85 -19.13 -0.37
N ALA A 95 -27.80 -18.41 -0.79
CA ALA A 95 -26.99 -18.76 -1.97
C ALA A 95 -25.73 -19.60 -1.65
N ARG A 96 -25.39 -19.78 -0.36
CA ARG A 96 -24.11 -20.31 0.12
C ARG A 96 -23.73 -21.61 -0.56
N ARG A 97 -24.63 -22.59 -0.53
CA ARG A 97 -24.38 -23.93 -1.08
C ARG A 97 -24.11 -23.87 -2.58
N GLU A 98 -24.94 -23.14 -3.34
CA GLU A 98 -24.85 -23.08 -4.80
C GLU A 98 -23.52 -22.46 -5.24
N MET A 99 -23.18 -21.30 -4.67
CA MET A 99 -21.94 -20.58 -4.98
C MET A 99 -20.69 -21.45 -4.77
N TRP A 100 -20.62 -22.14 -3.63
CA TRP A 100 -19.46 -22.96 -3.28
C TRP A 100 -19.44 -24.32 -4.01
N SER A 101 -20.61 -24.84 -4.43
CA SER A 101 -20.67 -26.12 -5.15
C SER A 101 -19.96 -26.07 -6.50
N ILE A 102 -19.96 -24.92 -7.18
CA ILE A 102 -19.24 -24.73 -8.45
C ILE A 102 -17.75 -24.99 -8.27
N LEU A 103 -17.15 -24.42 -7.22
CA LEU A 103 -15.73 -24.59 -6.92
C LEU A 103 -15.45 -26.01 -6.41
N ALA A 104 -16.30 -26.52 -5.53
CA ALA A 104 -16.24 -27.87 -4.97
C ALA A 104 -16.14 -28.95 -6.07
N ASN A 105 -17.00 -28.86 -7.07
CA ASN A 105 -17.02 -29.79 -8.20
C ASN A 105 -15.74 -29.71 -9.05
N ARG A 106 -15.11 -28.54 -9.16
CA ARG A 106 -13.85 -28.37 -9.92
C ARG A 106 -12.64 -28.95 -9.20
N VAL A 107 -12.63 -28.93 -7.87
CA VAL A 107 -11.49 -29.42 -7.06
C VAL A 107 -11.71 -30.84 -6.51
N GLY A 108 -12.92 -31.40 -6.64
CA GLY A 108 -13.26 -32.73 -6.13
C GLY A 108 -13.46 -32.79 -4.61
N GLU A 109 -13.82 -31.67 -3.97
CA GLU A 109 -13.95 -31.56 -2.51
C GLU A 109 -15.39 -31.23 -2.08
N LYS A 110 -15.71 -31.38 -0.78
CA LYS A 110 -16.99 -30.92 -0.24
C LYS A 110 -17.07 -29.39 -0.21
N TRP A 111 -18.22 -28.81 -0.58
CA TRP A 111 -18.39 -27.35 -0.64
C TRP A 111 -18.10 -26.63 0.69
N THR A 112 -18.39 -27.27 1.82
CA THR A 112 -18.08 -26.75 3.17
C THR A 112 -16.58 -26.64 3.41
N VAL A 113 -15.79 -27.59 2.89
CA VAL A 113 -14.32 -27.60 3.02
C VAL A 113 -13.71 -26.51 2.15
N VAL A 114 -14.21 -26.34 0.93
CA VAL A 114 -13.75 -25.30 -0.01
C VAL A 114 -14.02 -23.91 0.55
N GLU A 115 -15.23 -23.65 1.03
CA GLU A 115 -15.59 -22.40 1.68
C GLU A 115 -14.66 -22.09 2.86
N GLN A 116 -14.51 -23.05 3.77
CA GLN A 116 -13.64 -22.90 4.94
C GLN A 116 -12.21 -22.56 4.52
N LYS A 117 -11.69 -23.25 3.49
CA LYS A 117 -10.33 -23.02 3.01
C LYS A 117 -10.17 -21.65 2.36
N CYS A 118 -11.15 -21.23 1.57
CA CYS A 118 -11.15 -19.93 0.92
C CYS A 118 -11.22 -18.78 1.94
N MET A 119 -12.04 -18.91 2.99
CA MET A 119 -12.13 -17.92 4.06
C MET A 119 -10.87 -17.91 4.95
N GLU A 120 -10.34 -19.08 5.33
CA GLU A 120 -9.13 -19.20 6.16
C GLU A 120 -7.89 -18.63 5.46
N LYS A 121 -7.71 -18.91 4.16
CA LYS A 121 -6.57 -18.39 3.39
C LYS A 121 -6.78 -16.96 2.93
N GLY A 122 -8.02 -16.58 2.63
CA GLY A 122 -8.36 -15.29 2.08
C GLY A 122 -7.86 -15.07 0.64
N LEU A 123 -8.47 -14.10 -0.03
CA LEU A 123 -8.26 -13.86 -1.47
C LEU A 123 -6.81 -13.50 -1.84
N LYS A 124 -6.08 -12.79 -0.96
CA LYS A 124 -4.68 -12.41 -1.22
C LYS A 124 -3.76 -13.62 -1.36
N ASN A 125 -3.84 -14.58 -0.43
CA ASN A 125 -3.01 -15.78 -0.46
C ASN A 125 -3.41 -16.71 -1.62
N LEU A 126 -4.70 -16.82 -1.93
CA LEU A 126 -5.18 -17.59 -3.09
C LEU A 126 -4.63 -17.03 -4.41
N ASN A 127 -4.65 -15.70 -4.58
CA ASN A 127 -4.06 -15.05 -5.75
C ASN A 127 -2.55 -15.29 -5.86
N GLN A 128 -1.84 -15.26 -4.73
CA GLN A 128 -0.41 -15.56 -4.71
C GLN A 128 -0.12 -17.01 -5.13
N ALA A 129 -0.87 -17.97 -4.58
CA ALA A 129 -0.76 -19.39 -4.91
C ALA A 129 -1.11 -19.67 -6.38
N PHE A 130 -2.12 -18.97 -6.93
CA PHE A 130 -2.46 -19.08 -8.36
C PHE A 130 -1.29 -18.61 -9.25
N ARG A 131 -0.68 -17.46 -8.94
CA ARG A 131 0.46 -16.92 -9.71
C ARG A 131 1.68 -17.84 -9.66
N SER A 132 1.98 -18.43 -8.50
CA SER A 132 3.10 -19.37 -8.38
C SER A 132 2.85 -20.67 -9.14
N ALA A 133 1.61 -21.18 -9.15
CA ALA A 133 1.23 -22.34 -9.93
C ALA A 133 1.38 -22.11 -11.45
N GLN A 134 0.99 -20.93 -11.94
CA GLN A 134 1.15 -20.55 -13.35
C GLN A 134 2.62 -20.52 -13.78
N LYS A 135 3.51 -19.96 -12.95
CA LYS A 135 4.96 -19.95 -13.23
C LYS A 135 5.57 -21.35 -13.22
N LYS A 136 5.10 -22.24 -12.33
CA LYS A 136 5.57 -23.62 -12.25
C LYS A 136 5.14 -24.44 -13.48
N GLY A 137 3.92 -24.20 -14.00
CA GLY A 137 3.46 -24.82 -15.25
C GLY A 137 4.19 -24.30 -16.50
N ALA A 138 4.63 -23.04 -16.51
CA ALA A 138 5.40 -22.48 -17.63
C ALA A 138 6.84 -23.04 -17.73
N ASN A 139 7.47 -23.35 -16.60
CA ASN A 139 8.83 -23.91 -16.57
C ASN A 139 8.89 -25.44 -16.86
N ASP A 140 7.74 -26.12 -16.92
CA ASP A 140 7.64 -27.55 -17.28
C ASP A 140 7.49 -27.76 -18.79
N SER A 141 7.22 -26.68 -19.55
CA SER A 141 7.32 -26.69 -21.02
C SER A 141 8.80 -26.60 -21.42
N GLY A 142 9.51 -27.72 -21.29
CA GLY A 142 10.91 -27.85 -21.62
C GLY A 142 11.26 -27.42 -23.04
N ILE A 143 11.65 -26.15 -23.19
CA ILE A 143 12.71 -25.70 -24.10
C ILE A 143 13.63 -24.84 -23.24
N SER A 144 14.56 -25.51 -22.57
CA SER A 144 15.82 -24.90 -22.15
C SER A 144 16.69 -24.84 -23.41
N ILE A 145 16.53 -23.79 -24.21
CA ILE A 145 17.64 -23.34 -25.06
C ILE A 145 18.52 -22.46 -24.17
N SER A 146 19.51 -23.11 -23.57
CA SER A 146 20.79 -22.47 -23.32
C SER A 146 21.51 -22.44 -24.66
N ASP A 147 21.80 -21.25 -25.18
CA ASP A 147 22.80 -21.02 -26.23
C ASP A 147 23.23 -19.55 -26.06
N GLN A 148 24.25 -19.30 -25.23
CA GLN A 148 25.68 -19.33 -25.57
C GLN A 148 26.15 -17.93 -25.93
N ASP A 149 26.88 -17.33 -24.99
CA ASP A 149 27.73 -16.17 -25.22
C ASP A 149 28.74 -16.50 -26.33
N GLU A 150 28.66 -15.85 -27.49
CA GLU A 150 29.79 -15.70 -28.41
C GLU A 150 29.96 -14.22 -28.81
N ASP A 151 31.01 -13.66 -28.24
CA ASP A 151 31.78 -12.51 -28.72
C ASP A 151 32.30 -12.74 -30.17
N ASP A 152 32.64 -11.65 -30.85
CA ASP A 152 33.45 -11.58 -32.09
C ASP A 152 32.74 -11.78 -33.45
N ARG A 153 32.43 -10.67 -34.14
CA ARG A 153 33.05 -10.21 -35.41
C ARG A 153 32.13 -9.27 -36.19
N THR A 154 32.50 -8.00 -36.15
CA THR A 154 32.10 -6.94 -37.07
C THR A 154 32.47 -7.29 -38.51
N VAL A 155 31.46 -7.50 -39.36
CA VAL A 155 31.61 -7.46 -40.82
C VAL A 155 31.09 -6.12 -41.36
N GLU A 156 32.06 -5.37 -41.85
CA GLU A 156 31.98 -4.06 -42.51
C GLU A 156 31.39 -4.21 -43.92
N LEU A 157 30.23 -3.59 -44.18
CA LEU A 157 29.74 -3.32 -45.53
C LEU A 157 29.20 -1.89 -45.60
N ALA A 158 30.01 -1.02 -46.20
CA ALA A 158 29.73 0.39 -46.46
C ALA A 158 28.86 0.59 -47.72
N PHE A 159 27.91 1.53 -47.68
CA PHE A 159 27.54 2.46 -48.78
C PHE A 159 26.57 3.55 -48.24
N PRO A 160 26.46 4.74 -48.86
CA PRO A 160 26.65 6.01 -48.16
C PRO A 160 25.47 7.00 -48.24
N HIS A 161 25.44 7.89 -47.24
CA HIS A 161 25.06 9.31 -47.34
C HIS A 161 23.59 9.68 -47.70
N HIS A 162 22.75 9.98 -46.70
CA HIS A 162 22.15 11.33 -46.54
C HIS A 162 21.41 11.52 -45.19
N GLN A 163 21.51 12.75 -44.65
CA GLN A 163 20.71 13.38 -43.58
C GLN A 163 21.09 13.11 -42.12
N SER A 164 21.86 14.07 -41.58
CA SER A 164 22.16 14.29 -40.18
C SER A 164 20.90 14.65 -39.37
N PHE A 165 20.39 13.69 -38.62
CA PHE A 165 19.55 13.94 -37.45
C PHE A 165 20.36 13.63 -36.19
N PRO A 166 20.41 14.49 -35.17
CA PRO A 166 21.08 14.16 -33.92
C PRO A 166 20.32 13.03 -33.22
N TYR A 167 20.99 11.88 -33.11
CA TYR A 167 20.59 10.74 -32.31
C TYR A 167 20.43 11.18 -30.85
N VAL A 168 19.19 11.20 -30.36
CA VAL A 168 18.92 11.30 -28.94
C VAL A 168 19.14 9.93 -28.30
N PRO A 169 19.95 9.79 -27.23
CA PRO A 169 19.98 8.57 -26.45
C PRO A 169 18.58 8.33 -25.87
N ARG A 170 18.01 7.14 -26.09
CA ARG A 170 16.82 6.71 -25.36
C ARG A 170 17.17 6.67 -23.87
N VAL A 171 16.57 7.57 -23.10
CA VAL A 171 16.73 7.64 -21.66
C VAL A 171 16.09 6.40 -21.03
N SER A 172 16.84 5.68 -20.19
CA SER A 172 16.31 4.66 -19.29
C SER A 172 15.23 5.26 -18.38
N SER A 173 14.22 4.45 -18.07
CA SER A 173 13.06 4.74 -17.22
C SER A 173 13.37 5.59 -15.98
N ILE A 174 12.43 6.49 -15.63
CA ILE A 174 12.50 7.50 -14.56
C ILE A 174 12.40 6.87 -13.15
N GLN A 175 13.31 5.94 -12.80
CA GLN A 175 13.43 5.43 -11.43
C GLN A 175 14.66 5.94 -10.67
N SER A 176 15.52 6.76 -11.28
CA SER A 176 16.78 7.21 -10.63
C SER A 176 16.78 8.63 -10.08
N ILE A 177 15.68 9.39 -10.09
CA ILE A 177 15.64 10.78 -9.57
C ILE A 177 15.19 10.85 -8.09
N LEU A 178 15.12 9.71 -7.39
CA LEU A 178 14.84 9.65 -5.95
C LEU A 178 15.99 8.94 -5.21
N GLN A 179 17.19 9.50 -5.31
CA GLN A 179 18.24 9.31 -4.31
C GLN A 179 18.71 10.68 -3.83
N PRO A 180 18.50 11.04 -2.56
CA PRO A 180 19.08 12.25 -2.01
C PRO A 180 20.59 12.10 -1.88
N THR A 181 21.34 12.88 -2.65
CA THR A 181 22.76 13.17 -2.42
C THR A 181 22.90 13.94 -1.10
N SER A 182 23.29 13.26 -0.02
CA SER A 182 23.80 13.92 1.19
C SER A 182 25.29 14.19 1.04
N MET A 183 25.63 15.44 0.77
CA MET A 183 26.96 16.02 0.92
C MET A 183 27.54 15.67 2.30
N GLY A 184 28.75 15.11 2.30
CA GLY A 184 29.50 14.80 3.51
C GLY A 184 29.93 16.07 4.24
N TYR A 185 29.35 16.33 5.40
CA TYR A 185 29.97 17.13 6.45
C TYR A 185 30.36 16.18 7.59
N HIS A 186 31.66 16.08 7.83
CA HIS A 186 32.23 15.40 8.99
C HIS A 186 31.74 16.09 10.26
N SER A 187 30.95 15.38 11.08
CA SER A 187 30.70 15.75 12.47
C SER A 187 31.20 14.62 13.36
N HIS A 188 32.17 14.97 14.19
CA HIS A 188 32.73 14.16 15.26
C HIS A 188 31.64 13.92 16.32
N SER A 189 31.28 12.67 16.58
CA SER A 189 30.50 12.32 17.78
C SER A 189 30.89 10.94 18.29
N HIS A 190 31.44 11.00 19.49
CA HIS A 190 31.93 9.97 20.39
C HIS A 190 30.91 8.83 20.60
N TYR A 191 31.26 7.59 20.25
CA TYR A 191 30.53 6.40 20.72
C TYR A 191 31.33 5.67 21.79
N GLN A 192 30.72 5.63 22.97
CA GLN A 192 31.17 4.94 24.16
C GLN A 192 31.01 3.43 23.96
N GLN A 193 32.13 2.73 24.08
CA GLN A 193 32.27 1.28 23.99
C GLN A 193 31.62 0.63 25.23
N GLN A 194 30.44 0.01 25.07
CA GLN A 194 29.89 -0.94 26.05
C GLN A 194 30.28 -2.36 25.62
N GLN A 195 31.14 -2.99 26.42
CA GLN A 195 31.60 -4.36 26.25
C GLN A 195 30.47 -5.34 26.63
N GLN A 196 30.09 -6.24 25.72
CA GLN A 196 29.32 -7.44 26.07
C GLN A 196 30.29 -8.62 26.28
N PRO A 197 30.08 -9.46 27.31
CA PRO A 197 30.92 -10.64 27.52
C PRO A 197 30.63 -11.75 26.49
N PRO A 198 31.62 -12.57 26.11
CA PRO A 198 31.45 -13.64 25.14
C PRO A 198 30.61 -14.83 25.69
N PRO A 199 29.95 -15.61 24.81
CA PRO A 199 29.16 -16.77 25.21
C PRO A 199 30.03 -17.96 25.70
N PRO A 200 29.50 -18.83 26.60
CA PRO A 200 30.24 -19.98 27.12
C PRO A 200 30.41 -21.11 26.09
N PRO A 201 31.48 -21.94 26.22
CA PRO A 201 31.76 -23.05 25.31
C PRO A 201 30.86 -24.28 25.55
N PRO A 202 30.71 -25.16 24.54
CA PRO A 202 29.80 -26.31 24.60
C PRO A 202 30.33 -27.44 25.50
N GLN A 203 29.45 -28.00 26.33
CA GLN A 203 29.72 -29.20 27.14
C GLN A 203 29.73 -30.45 26.26
N GLN A 204 30.88 -31.15 26.24
CA GLN A 204 30.98 -32.52 25.74
C GLN A 204 30.20 -33.44 26.69
N GLN A 205 29.09 -34.01 26.21
CA GLN A 205 28.39 -35.05 26.94
C GLN A 205 29.08 -36.39 26.70
N GLN A 206 29.62 -36.91 27.80
CA GLN A 206 30.44 -38.10 27.90
C GLN A 206 29.61 -39.36 27.59
N GLN A 207 30.22 -40.21 26.78
CA GLN A 207 29.81 -41.56 26.44
C GLN A 207 29.74 -42.42 27.72
N GLN A 208 28.58 -43.02 27.99
CA GLN A 208 28.50 -44.19 28.88
C GLN A 208 27.69 -45.29 28.21
N GLN A 209 28.43 -46.30 27.76
CA GLN A 209 27.95 -47.63 27.44
C GLN A 209 27.30 -48.24 28.69
N GLN A 210 26.09 -48.79 28.56
CA GLN A 210 25.74 -49.99 29.32
C GLN A 210 25.11 -51.00 28.38
N GLN A 211 25.77 -52.16 28.32
CA GLN A 211 25.39 -53.36 27.62
C GLN A 211 24.22 -54.02 28.37
N HIS A 212 23.22 -54.45 27.61
CA HIS A 212 22.30 -55.52 28.01
C HIS A 212 22.98 -56.87 27.73
N PRO A 213 22.87 -57.82 28.66
CA PRO A 213 22.17 -59.06 28.34
C PRO A 213 20.84 -59.21 29.10
#